data_AF-A0A3D5NSF7-F1
#
_entry.id   AF-A0A3D5NSF7-F1
#
_cell.length_a   1.000
_cell.length_b   1.000
_cell.length_c   1.000
_cell.angle_alpha   90.00
_cell.angle_beta   90.00
_cell.angle_gamma   90.00
#
_symmetry.space_group_name_H-M   'P 1'
#
loop_
_entity.id
_entity.type
_entity.pdbx_description
1 polymer ?
#
loop_
_entity_poly.entity_id
_entity_poly.type
_entity_poly.pdbx_seq_one_letter_code
_entity_poly.pdbx_strand_id
1 'polypeptide(L)'
;MKNTKSLLVLLITVLLTGGILLFADSQLRPIIDAAGSSEDQAVLETLFAGETAFTPVEFTDETGLIKKVYEAGESGYAYIIENQGFADVITFALGLDNKGNITGYEIINLNDTQGYGSQVGEGAFKGTIVGKTSTDAFATISGATVSSGAVVDGLDAAKAHYNETMGIVDDGTSVPETPAEPVEQPLTFGAKIALYREVSESKSGVITDTKEEGDLVTYTVEVAGYAKQEGYGDTPNLGSKIEHPDFLAQFEGMSYADEAAEADAISAATVSSESVVNAILAAIEESK
;
A
#
# COMPACT_ATOMS: atom_id res chain seq x y z
N MET A 1 -18.80 -2.62 60.97
CA MET A 1 -17.47 -1.96 61.06
C MET A 1 -16.27 -2.85 60.71
N LYS A 2 -16.41 -4.19 60.60
CA LYS A 2 -15.26 -5.08 60.31
C LYS A 2 -14.69 -4.91 58.89
N ASN A 3 -15.54 -4.51 57.93
CA ASN A 3 -15.16 -4.36 56.51
C ASN A 3 -14.59 -2.98 56.18
N THR A 4 -14.83 -1.96 57.02
CA THR A 4 -14.36 -0.59 56.82
C THR A 4 -12.82 -0.51 56.88
N LYS A 5 -12.18 -1.34 57.70
CA LYS A 5 -10.72 -1.43 57.79
C LYS A 5 -10.10 -2.05 56.53
N SER A 6 -10.69 -3.12 55.99
CA SER A 6 -10.23 -3.71 54.72
C SER A 6 -10.45 -2.76 53.54
N LEU A 7 -11.58 -2.04 53.49
CA LEU A 7 -11.84 -1.06 52.45
C LEU A 7 -10.83 0.09 52.48
N LEU A 8 -10.48 0.57 53.68
CA LEU A 8 -9.49 1.63 53.87
C LEU A 8 -8.09 1.17 53.45
N VAL A 9 -7.70 -0.06 53.79
CA VAL A 9 -6.42 -0.65 53.36
C VAL A 9 -6.38 -0.79 51.84
N LEU A 10 -7.45 -1.27 51.20
CA LEU A 10 -7.52 -1.38 49.74
C LEU A 10 -7.37 -0.01 49.05
N LEU A 11 -8.11 1.00 49.52
CA LEU A 11 -8.05 2.36 48.98
C LEU A 11 -6.65 2.95 49.07
N ILE A 12 -5.99 2.79 50.24
CA ILE A 12 -4.63 3.27 50.46
C ILE A 12 -3.64 2.55 49.55
N THR A 13 -3.78 1.23 49.39
CA THR A 13 -2.92 0.45 48.50
C THR A 13 -3.08 0.89 47.05
N VAL A 14 -4.32 1.07 46.56
CA VAL A 14 -4.59 1.54 45.18
C VAL A 14 -4.01 2.93 44.94
N LEU A 15 -4.16 3.85 45.91
CA LEU A 15 -3.59 5.19 45.82
C LEU A 15 -2.06 5.17 45.83
N LEU A 16 -1.44 4.32 46.66
CA LEU A 16 0.00 4.14 46.70
C LEU A 16 0.54 3.56 45.40
N THR A 17 -0.06 2.48 44.90
CA THR A 17 0.38 1.84 43.65
C THR A 17 0.14 2.74 42.45
N GLY A 18 -1.00 3.42 42.38
CA GLY A 18 -1.31 4.38 41.33
C GLY A 18 -0.36 5.59 41.36
N GLY A 19 -0.04 6.10 42.55
CA GLY A 19 0.93 7.19 42.72
C GLY A 19 2.35 6.79 42.31
N ILE A 20 2.78 5.57 42.64
CA ILE A 20 4.10 5.05 42.23
C ILE A 20 4.16 4.86 40.71
N LEU A 21 3.09 4.35 40.08
CA LEU A 21 2.98 4.22 38.63
C LEU A 21 3.03 5.58 37.93
N LEU A 22 2.25 6.57 38.39
CA LEU A 22 2.26 7.93 37.84
C LEU A 22 3.62 8.62 38.02
N PHE A 23 4.29 8.37 39.15
CA PHE A 23 5.63 8.92 39.38
C PHE A 23 6.69 8.25 38.50
N ALA A 24 6.65 6.92 38.36
CA ALA A 24 7.53 6.19 37.46
C ALA A 24 7.32 6.64 36.01
N ASP A 25 6.08 6.72 35.56
CA ASP A 25 5.70 7.22 34.24
C ASP A 25 6.24 8.63 34.00
N SER A 26 6.00 9.58 34.91
CA SER A 26 6.47 10.96 34.74
C SER A 26 7.99 11.12 34.70
N GLN A 27 8.76 10.17 35.25
CA GLN A 27 10.23 10.16 35.18
C GLN A 27 10.77 9.37 33.98
N LEU A 28 10.06 8.32 33.55
CA LEU A 28 10.45 7.47 32.43
C LEU A 28 10.07 8.07 31.09
N ARG A 29 8.92 8.76 30.98
CA ARG A 29 8.49 9.47 29.76
C ARG A 29 9.60 10.34 29.16
N PRO A 30 10.22 11.31 29.88
CA PRO A 30 11.25 12.14 29.27
C PRO A 30 12.48 11.36 28.79
N ILE A 31 12.76 10.18 29.35
CA ILE A 31 13.87 9.30 28.90
C ILE A 31 13.45 8.47 27.68
N ILE A 32 12.21 7.98 27.63
CA ILE A 32 11.63 7.27 26.48
C ILE A 32 11.50 8.23 25.30
N ASP A 33 11.01 9.43 25.55
CA ASP A 33 10.88 10.51 24.59
C ASP A 33 12.26 10.95 24.09
N ALA A 34 13.26 11.09 24.97
CA ALA A 34 14.62 11.41 24.56
C ALA A 34 15.32 10.28 23.78
N ALA A 35 15.04 9.01 24.11
CA ALA A 35 15.59 7.86 23.39
C ALA A 35 14.98 7.74 21.98
N GLY A 36 13.65 7.83 21.87
CA GLY A 36 12.94 7.85 20.59
C GLY A 36 13.26 9.09 19.77
N SER A 37 13.46 10.24 20.43
CA SER A 37 13.82 11.50 19.78
C SER A 37 15.14 11.41 19.01
N SER A 38 16.12 10.57 19.37
CA SER A 38 17.38 10.52 18.59
C SER A 38 17.25 9.87 17.21
N GLU A 39 16.43 8.81 17.07
CA GLU A 39 16.17 8.16 15.77
C GLU A 39 15.17 8.99 14.96
N ASP A 40 14.14 9.51 15.63
CA ASP A 40 13.13 10.35 15.00
C ASP A 40 13.73 11.69 14.56
N GLN A 41 14.66 12.28 15.33
CA GLN A 41 15.25 13.60 15.03
C GLN A 41 15.95 13.63 13.68
N ALA A 42 16.67 12.56 13.30
CA ALA A 42 17.28 12.49 11.98
C ALA A 42 16.22 12.57 10.87
N VAL A 43 15.07 11.92 11.07
CA VAL A 43 13.94 11.97 10.12
C VAL A 43 13.26 13.34 10.17
N LEU A 44 13.00 13.89 11.35
CA LEU A 44 12.33 15.18 11.53
C LEU A 44 13.14 16.34 10.90
N GLU A 45 14.47 16.31 11.01
CA GLU A 45 15.37 17.24 10.33
C GLU A 45 15.25 17.17 8.80
N THR A 46 14.89 16.01 8.22
CA THR A 46 14.63 15.92 6.78
C THR A 46 13.31 16.55 6.35
N LEU A 47 12.34 16.67 7.25
CA LEU A 47 11.01 17.24 6.95
C LEU A 47 10.98 18.77 7.01
N PHE A 48 11.87 19.37 7.82
CA PHE A 48 11.98 20.80 8.02
C PHE A 48 13.41 21.27 7.77
N ALA A 49 13.64 21.85 6.59
CA ALA A 49 14.96 22.32 6.20
C ALA A 49 15.49 23.39 7.18
N GLY A 50 16.43 23.00 8.03
CA GLY A 50 17.15 23.90 8.93
C GLY A 50 16.69 23.88 10.39
N GLU A 51 15.66 23.09 10.74
CA GLU A 51 15.22 22.99 12.13
C GLU A 51 15.79 21.78 12.85
N THR A 52 16.33 22.05 14.03
CA THR A 52 16.98 21.06 14.89
C THR A 52 16.28 20.90 16.23
N ALA A 53 15.20 21.66 16.46
CA ALA A 53 14.45 21.69 17.72
C ALA A 53 13.02 21.21 17.49
N PHE A 54 12.69 20.07 18.08
CA PHE A 54 11.38 19.45 18.01
C PHE A 54 10.89 19.16 19.43
N THR A 55 9.72 19.69 19.79
CA THR A 55 9.11 19.47 21.11
C THR A 55 7.93 18.52 20.98
N PRO A 56 7.91 17.38 21.70
CA PRO A 56 6.77 16.47 21.65
C PRO A 56 5.52 17.16 22.22
N VAL A 57 4.38 16.93 21.56
CA VAL A 57 3.08 17.47 21.92
C VAL A 57 2.16 16.33 22.31
N GLU A 58 1.45 16.50 23.43
CA GLU A 58 0.38 15.59 23.83
C GLU A 58 -0.81 15.76 22.88
N PHE A 59 -1.30 14.67 22.32
CA PHE A 59 -2.38 14.68 21.34
C PHE A 59 -3.43 13.62 21.67
N THR A 60 -4.62 13.77 21.11
CA THR A 60 -5.65 12.73 21.14
C THR A 60 -5.95 12.35 19.70
N ASP A 61 -5.81 11.07 19.40
CA ASP A 61 -6.11 10.53 18.07
C ASP A 61 -7.14 9.42 18.22
N GLU A 62 -8.31 9.62 17.62
CA GLU A 62 -9.39 8.62 17.60
C GLU A 62 -9.09 7.49 16.60
N THR A 63 -8.21 7.72 15.63
CA THR A 63 -7.85 6.72 14.60
C THR A 63 -6.84 5.70 15.13
N GLY A 64 -6.00 6.07 16.10
CA GLY A 64 -4.93 5.25 16.66
C GLY A 64 -3.71 5.09 15.74
N LEU A 65 -3.69 5.80 14.62
CA LEU A 65 -2.64 5.75 13.60
C LEU A 65 -1.47 6.68 13.95
N ILE A 66 -1.77 7.83 14.58
CA ILE A 66 -0.75 8.80 14.99
C ILE A 66 -0.07 8.26 16.25
N LYS A 67 1.25 8.07 16.19
CA LYS A 67 2.05 7.61 17.33
C LYS A 67 2.71 8.74 18.08
N LYS A 68 3.19 9.76 17.37
CA LYS A 68 3.86 10.91 17.97
C LYS A 68 3.55 12.17 17.17
N VAL A 69 3.44 13.30 17.89
CA VAL A 69 3.34 14.64 17.31
C VAL A 69 4.46 15.49 17.89
N TYR A 70 5.15 16.23 17.04
CA TYR A 70 6.19 17.16 17.41
C TYR A 70 5.87 18.55 16.88
N GLU A 71 6.08 19.56 17.69
CA GLU A 71 6.08 20.95 17.27
C GLU A 71 7.51 21.36 16.89
N ALA A 72 7.69 21.82 15.66
CA ALA A 72 8.95 22.29 15.09
C ALA A 72 9.08 23.82 15.26
N GLY A 73 8.80 24.32 16.46
CA GLY A 73 8.82 25.77 16.76
C GLY A 73 7.93 26.59 15.82
N GLU A 74 8.52 27.59 15.15
CA GLU A 74 7.78 28.44 14.18
C GLU A 74 7.66 27.80 12.79
N SER A 75 8.25 26.63 12.57
CA SER A 75 8.27 25.96 11.27
C SER A 75 7.06 25.05 11.05
N GLY A 76 6.37 24.59 12.11
CA GLY A 76 5.11 23.85 12.02
C GLY A 76 5.04 22.61 12.91
N TYR A 77 4.38 21.56 12.44
CA TYR A 77 4.13 20.32 13.16
C TYR A 77 4.58 19.09 12.36
N ALA A 78 5.21 18.15 13.04
CA ALA A 78 5.59 16.86 12.50
C ALA A 78 4.77 15.73 13.13
N TYR A 79 4.43 14.74 12.34
CA TYR A 79 3.64 13.58 12.75
C TYR A 79 4.41 12.32 12.43
N ILE A 80 4.48 11.38 13.37
CA ILE A 80 4.93 10.02 13.13
C ILE A 80 3.71 9.11 13.20
N ILE A 81 3.49 8.39 12.11
CA ILE A 81 2.27 7.62 11.85
C ILE A 81 2.67 6.18 11.58
N GLU A 82 1.89 5.25 12.13
CA GLU A 82 2.02 3.83 11.85
C GLU A 82 0.68 3.25 11.42
N ASN A 83 0.68 2.58 10.27
CA ASN A 83 -0.50 1.88 9.78
C ASN A 83 -0.11 0.55 9.14
N GLN A 84 -1.04 -0.40 9.14
CA GLN A 84 -0.82 -1.72 8.57
C GLN A 84 -0.77 -1.66 7.05
N GLY A 85 0.40 -1.92 6.46
CA GLY A 85 0.58 -2.15 5.03
C GLY A 85 0.17 -3.56 4.62
N PHE A 86 0.51 -3.96 3.38
CA PHE A 86 0.11 -5.27 2.87
C PHE A 86 0.86 -6.41 3.58
N ALA A 87 2.19 -6.32 3.66
CA ALA A 87 3.01 -7.36 4.29
C ALA A 87 3.35 -7.06 5.76
N ASP A 88 3.56 -5.79 6.10
CA ASP A 88 4.04 -5.35 7.42
C ASP A 88 3.53 -3.94 7.75
N VAL A 89 3.77 -3.49 8.98
CA VAL A 89 3.45 -2.14 9.43
C VAL A 89 4.37 -1.13 8.73
N ILE A 90 3.77 -0.08 8.17
CA ILE A 90 4.45 1.04 7.56
C ILE A 90 4.53 2.16 8.58
N THR A 91 5.75 2.59 8.91
CA THR A 91 6.01 3.74 9.77
C THR A 91 6.56 4.88 8.92
N PHE A 92 5.93 6.04 8.99
CA PHE A 92 6.35 7.20 8.21
C PHE A 92 6.14 8.50 8.97
N ALA A 93 6.85 9.54 8.54
CA ALA A 93 6.79 10.86 9.11
C ALA A 93 6.29 11.89 8.09
N LEU A 94 5.48 12.83 8.58
CA LEU A 94 4.85 13.90 7.79
C LEU A 94 5.10 15.25 8.47
N GLY A 95 5.58 16.24 7.70
CA GLY A 95 5.77 17.61 8.17
C GLY A 95 4.74 18.55 7.55
N LEU A 96 4.05 19.34 8.37
CA LEU A 96 3.17 20.42 7.95
C LEU A 96 3.67 21.76 8.49
N ASP A 97 3.68 22.81 7.67
CA ASP A 97 3.96 24.17 8.12
C ASP A 97 2.78 24.77 8.89
N ASN A 98 2.94 25.98 9.43
CA ASN A 98 1.86 26.70 10.15
C ASN A 98 0.68 27.17 9.27
N LYS A 99 0.72 26.93 7.97
CA LYS A 99 -0.34 27.23 7.01
C LYS A 99 -1.02 25.97 6.47
N GLY A 100 -0.60 24.79 6.92
CA GLY A 100 -1.09 23.50 6.47
C GLY A 100 -0.42 22.99 5.20
N ASN A 101 0.67 23.59 4.71
CA ASN A 101 1.41 23.04 3.58
C ASN A 101 2.28 21.87 4.05
N ILE A 102 2.27 20.77 3.31
CA ILE A 102 3.11 19.61 3.58
C ILE A 102 4.53 19.91 3.11
N THR A 103 5.43 20.11 4.07
CA THR A 103 6.84 20.46 3.85
C THR A 103 7.71 19.25 3.54
N GLY A 104 7.32 18.08 4.06
CA GLY A 104 8.09 16.86 3.90
C GLY A 104 7.29 15.61 4.21
N TYR A 105 7.70 14.50 3.60
CA TYR A 105 7.20 13.17 3.84
C TYR A 105 8.36 12.18 3.71
N GLU A 106 8.59 11.37 4.73
CA GLU A 106 9.69 10.41 4.78
C GLU A 106 9.24 9.08 5.37
N ILE A 107 9.70 7.98 4.78
CA ILE A 107 9.42 6.63 5.29
C ILE A 107 10.49 6.28 6.34
N ILE A 108 10.05 5.85 7.52
CA ILE A 108 10.94 5.38 8.59
C ILE A 108 11.14 3.86 8.47
N ASN A 109 10.03 3.13 8.33
CA ASN A 109 10.03 1.68 8.18
C ASN A 109 9.06 1.26 7.09
N LEU A 110 9.56 0.47 6.13
CA LEU A 110 8.78 -0.09 5.04
C LEU A 110 9.32 -1.47 4.71
N ASN A 111 8.53 -2.48 5.02
CA ASN A 111 8.83 -3.87 4.74
C ASN A 111 7.66 -4.49 3.97
N ASP A 112 7.51 -4.07 2.72
CA ASP A 112 6.45 -4.53 1.82
C ASP A 112 7.03 -5.18 0.56
N THR A 113 6.14 -5.71 -0.29
CA THR A 113 6.53 -6.39 -1.52
C THR A 113 7.24 -5.42 -2.47
N GLN A 114 8.49 -5.75 -2.80
CA GLN A 114 9.32 -4.93 -3.69
C GLN A 114 8.67 -4.77 -5.06
N GLY A 115 8.63 -3.54 -5.56
CA GLY A 115 7.99 -3.18 -6.83
C GLY A 115 6.47 -2.99 -6.76
N TYR A 116 5.86 -3.19 -5.58
CA TYR A 116 4.43 -2.91 -5.33
C TYR A 116 4.31 -1.99 -4.11
N GLY A 117 4.12 -2.55 -2.92
CA GLY A 117 3.99 -1.77 -1.68
C GLY A 117 5.20 -0.90 -1.37
N SER A 118 6.40 -1.27 -1.87
CA SER A 118 7.60 -0.44 -1.72
C SER A 118 7.49 0.93 -2.40
N GLN A 119 6.59 1.09 -3.38
CA GLN A 119 6.45 2.31 -4.16
C GLN A 119 6.00 3.52 -3.33
N VAL A 120 5.41 3.30 -2.15
CA VAL A 120 5.03 4.38 -1.22
C VAL A 120 6.24 5.12 -0.63
N GLY A 121 7.43 4.52 -0.71
CA GLY A 121 8.70 5.14 -0.33
C GLY A 121 9.47 5.75 -1.51
N GLU A 122 8.98 5.61 -2.73
CA GLU A 122 9.68 6.07 -3.93
C GLU A 122 9.40 7.55 -4.22
N GLY A 123 10.37 8.24 -4.81
CA GLY A 123 10.31 9.68 -5.08
C GLY A 123 9.09 10.12 -5.90
N ALA A 124 8.55 9.24 -6.76
CA ALA A 124 7.35 9.53 -7.54
C ALA A 124 6.11 9.73 -6.65
N PHE A 125 5.89 8.84 -5.67
CA PHE A 125 4.79 8.96 -4.72
C PHE A 125 5.07 10.05 -3.68
N LYS A 126 6.31 10.17 -3.18
CA LYS A 126 6.70 11.29 -2.31
C LYS A 126 6.39 12.65 -2.95
N GLY A 127 6.63 12.78 -4.25
CA GLY A 127 6.38 14.00 -5.03
C GLY A 127 4.91 14.37 -5.21
N THR A 128 3.97 13.42 -5.03
CA THR A 128 2.53 13.74 -5.03
C THR A 128 2.05 14.26 -3.68
N ILE A 129 2.79 13.99 -2.61
CA ILE A 129 2.47 14.39 -1.24
C ILE A 129 3.10 15.75 -0.91
N VAL A 130 4.41 15.89 -1.15
CA VAL A 130 5.14 17.11 -0.79
C VAL A 130 4.67 18.29 -1.65
N GLY A 131 4.41 19.43 -1.01
CA GLY A 131 3.90 20.63 -1.67
C GLY A 131 2.37 20.68 -1.82
N LYS A 132 1.65 19.64 -1.38
CA LYS A 132 0.20 19.70 -1.15
C LYS A 132 -0.10 20.32 0.21
N THR A 133 -1.38 20.47 0.52
CA THR A 133 -1.90 21.10 1.73
C THR A 133 -2.69 20.12 2.59
N SER A 134 -3.02 20.52 3.82
CA SER A 134 -3.82 19.75 4.77
C SER A 134 -5.27 19.59 4.36
N THR A 135 -5.69 20.20 3.25
CA THR A 135 -7.02 20.05 2.63
C THR A 135 -6.98 19.26 1.33
N ASP A 136 -5.79 18.87 0.84
CA ASP A 136 -5.67 18.11 -0.40
C ASP A 136 -5.90 16.61 -0.19
N ALA A 137 -6.61 16.00 -1.13
CA ALA A 137 -6.81 14.56 -1.19
C ALA A 137 -5.64 13.87 -1.88
N PHE A 138 -5.35 12.62 -1.49
CA PHE A 138 -4.28 11.80 -2.05
C PHE A 138 -4.84 10.55 -2.72
N ALA A 139 -4.28 10.20 -3.88
CA ALA A 139 -4.64 8.98 -4.58
C ALA A 139 -3.75 7.82 -4.14
N THR A 140 -4.31 6.61 -4.17
CA THR A 140 -3.57 5.36 -4.01
C THR A 140 -2.83 4.98 -5.30
N ILE A 141 -1.87 4.08 -5.18
CA ILE A 141 -1.09 3.55 -6.30
C ILE A 141 -1.78 2.29 -6.83
N SER A 142 -2.01 2.24 -8.15
CA SER A 142 -2.56 1.05 -8.83
C SER A 142 -1.62 -0.15 -8.61
N GLY A 143 -2.16 -1.30 -8.19
CA GLY A 143 -1.36 -2.49 -7.87
C GLY A 143 -0.70 -2.48 -6.49
N ALA A 144 -0.73 -1.36 -5.76
CA ALA A 144 -0.23 -1.24 -4.38
C ALA A 144 -1.27 -0.57 -3.46
N THR A 145 -2.57 -0.81 -3.73
CA THR A 145 -3.70 -0.10 -3.09
C THR A 145 -3.76 -0.31 -1.57
N VAL A 146 -3.34 -1.48 -1.07
CA VAL A 146 -3.34 -1.74 0.39
C VAL A 146 -2.29 -0.88 1.10
N SER A 147 -1.04 -0.92 0.62
CA SER A 147 0.07 -0.17 1.22
C SER A 147 -0.08 1.34 1.01
N SER A 148 -0.47 1.77 -0.19
CA SER A 148 -0.71 3.19 -0.47
C SER A 148 -1.98 3.70 0.23
N GLY A 149 -3.02 2.89 0.36
CA GLY A 149 -4.20 3.19 1.16
C GLY A 149 -3.84 3.41 2.63
N ALA A 150 -3.00 2.54 3.21
CA ALA A 150 -2.55 2.68 4.59
C ALA A 150 -1.80 4.01 4.84
N VAL A 151 -1.00 4.46 3.87
CA VAL A 151 -0.33 5.77 3.93
C VAL A 151 -1.33 6.92 3.78
N VAL A 152 -2.29 6.82 2.84
CA VAL A 152 -3.34 7.83 2.65
C VAL A 152 -4.22 7.97 3.90
N ASP A 153 -4.63 6.87 4.52
CA ASP A 153 -5.41 6.89 5.77
C ASP A 153 -4.63 7.57 6.90
N GLY A 154 -3.32 7.32 6.97
CA GLY A 154 -2.44 7.96 7.95
C GLY A 154 -2.23 9.46 7.69
N LEU A 155 -2.10 9.87 6.42
CA LEU A 155 -2.09 11.27 6.00
C LEU A 155 -3.40 11.96 6.40
N ASP A 156 -4.54 11.32 6.15
CA ASP A 156 -5.86 11.84 6.49
C ASP A 156 -6.04 12.01 8.00
N ALA A 157 -5.58 11.05 8.81
CA ALA A 157 -5.59 11.18 10.27
C ALA A 157 -4.75 12.38 10.76
N ALA A 158 -3.52 12.52 10.26
CA ALA A 158 -2.65 13.63 10.64
C ALA A 158 -3.21 15.00 10.21
N LYS A 159 -3.76 15.08 8.99
CA LYS A 159 -4.42 16.29 8.49
C LYS A 159 -5.65 16.65 9.32
N ALA A 160 -6.49 15.67 9.68
CA ALA A 160 -7.66 15.90 10.50
C ALA A 160 -7.26 16.49 11.87
N HIS A 161 -6.28 15.88 12.53
CA HIS A 161 -5.76 16.37 13.81
C HIS A 161 -5.16 17.79 13.67
N TYR A 162 -4.37 18.04 12.63
CA TYR A 162 -3.78 19.35 12.36
C TYR A 162 -4.86 20.42 12.11
N ASN A 163 -5.83 20.13 11.25
CA ASN A 163 -6.91 21.05 10.89
C ASN A 163 -7.78 21.38 12.10
N GLU A 164 -8.07 20.40 12.95
CA GLU A 164 -8.78 20.62 14.23
C GLU A 164 -7.97 21.55 15.15
N THR A 165 -6.66 21.31 15.28
CA THR A 165 -5.78 22.11 16.12
C THR A 165 -5.66 23.56 15.63
N MET A 166 -5.59 23.77 14.31
CA MET A 166 -5.40 25.08 13.68
C MET A 166 -6.71 25.79 13.31
N GLY A 167 -7.87 25.15 13.52
CA GLY A 167 -9.19 25.68 13.16
C GLY A 167 -9.39 25.84 11.65
N ILE A 168 -8.74 25.00 10.84
CA ILE A 168 -8.87 24.99 9.39
C ILE A 168 -10.10 24.15 9.02
N VAL A 169 -10.95 24.68 8.15
CA VAL A 169 -12.11 23.95 7.62
C VAL A 169 -11.72 23.37 6.28
N ASP A 170 -11.65 22.04 6.21
CA ASP A 170 -11.59 21.31 4.95
C ASP A 170 -12.98 21.32 4.30
N ASP A 171 -13.07 21.85 3.08
CA ASP A 171 -14.31 21.92 2.32
C ASP A 171 -14.59 20.66 1.50
N GLY A 172 -13.66 19.69 1.51
CA GLY A 172 -13.76 18.42 0.80
C GLY A 172 -13.83 18.55 -0.72
N THR A 173 -13.45 19.70 -1.27
CA THR A 173 -13.51 19.95 -2.72
C THR A 173 -12.27 19.46 -3.47
N SER A 174 -11.22 19.08 -2.75
CA SER A 174 -10.00 18.55 -3.36
C SER A 174 -10.27 17.17 -3.99
N VAL A 175 -9.77 17.01 -5.21
CA VAL A 175 -9.83 15.74 -5.93
C VAL A 175 -8.42 15.15 -5.91
N PRO A 176 -8.26 13.89 -5.51
CA PRO A 176 -6.95 13.29 -5.44
C PRO A 176 -6.34 13.22 -6.83
N GLU A 177 -5.17 13.85 -7.00
CA GLU A 177 -4.40 13.73 -8.22
C GLU A 177 -3.83 12.30 -8.27
N THR A 178 -4.37 11.49 -9.18
CA THR A 178 -3.78 10.19 -9.49
C THR A 178 -2.33 10.43 -9.92
N PRO A 179 -1.34 9.77 -9.31
CA PRO A 179 0.03 9.82 -9.80
C PRO A 179 -0.01 9.53 -11.30
N ALA A 180 0.63 10.38 -12.11
CA ALA A 180 0.83 10.04 -13.51
C ALA A 180 1.47 8.64 -13.50
N GLU A 181 0.79 7.65 -14.07
CA GLU A 181 1.39 6.32 -14.21
C GLU A 181 2.78 6.54 -14.81
N PRO A 182 3.82 5.88 -14.28
CA PRO A 182 5.12 5.90 -14.94
C PRO A 182 4.83 5.64 -16.41
N VAL A 183 5.19 6.57 -17.29
CA VAL A 183 5.08 6.34 -18.73
C VAL A 183 5.94 5.11 -18.95
N GLU A 184 5.31 3.93 -19.04
CA GLU A 184 6.01 2.70 -19.30
C GLU A 184 6.70 2.97 -20.62
N GLN A 185 8.01 3.18 -20.57
CA GLN A 185 8.76 3.28 -21.80
C GLN A 185 8.50 1.93 -22.47
N PRO A 186 7.92 1.90 -23.67
CA PRO A 186 7.71 0.65 -24.36
C PRO A 186 9.06 -0.04 -24.36
N LEU A 187 9.15 -1.21 -23.72
CA LEU A 187 10.39 -1.96 -23.65
C LEU A 187 10.83 -2.20 -25.08
N THR A 188 11.84 -1.46 -25.54
CA THR A 188 12.44 -1.69 -26.84
C THR A 188 13.29 -2.94 -26.70
N PHE A 189 12.67 -4.10 -26.86
CA PHE A 189 13.39 -5.34 -26.95
C PHE A 189 14.31 -5.26 -28.18
N GLY A 190 15.62 -5.38 -27.94
CA GLY A 190 16.55 -5.69 -29.01
C GLY A 190 16.17 -7.02 -29.67
N ALA A 191 16.77 -7.32 -30.82
CA ALA A 191 16.53 -8.58 -31.52
C ALA A 191 16.56 -9.78 -30.54
N LYS A 192 15.54 -10.64 -30.64
CA LYS A 192 15.35 -11.84 -29.80
C LYS A 192 16.69 -12.57 -29.64
N ILE A 193 17.19 -12.64 -28.41
CA ILE A 193 18.33 -13.50 -28.08
C ILE A 193 17.77 -14.92 -27.96
N ALA A 194 18.13 -15.81 -28.89
CA ALA A 194 17.80 -17.22 -28.80
C ALA A 194 18.57 -17.84 -27.62
N LEU A 195 17.89 -18.01 -26.48
CA LEU A 195 18.39 -18.82 -25.38
C LEU A 195 18.18 -20.29 -25.74
N TYR A 196 19.25 -20.98 -26.12
CA TYR A 196 19.24 -22.44 -26.27
C TYR A 196 19.19 -23.09 -24.88
N ARG A 197 17.98 -23.27 -24.37
CA ARG A 197 17.67 -24.32 -23.37
C ARG A 197 16.42 -25.04 -23.82
N GLU A 198 16.50 -26.36 -23.91
CA GLU A 198 15.36 -27.26 -24.06
C GLU A 198 14.51 -27.18 -22.78
N VAL A 199 13.63 -26.17 -22.70
CA VAL A 199 12.39 -26.25 -21.94
C VAL A 199 11.35 -26.61 -23.00
N SER A 200 10.78 -27.80 -22.86
CA SER A 200 10.01 -28.51 -23.88
C SER A 200 9.09 -27.61 -24.71
N GLU A 201 9.28 -27.66 -26.02
CA GLU A 201 8.25 -27.45 -27.05
C GLU A 201 6.95 -28.11 -26.55
N SER A 202 5.85 -27.43 -26.26
CA SER A 202 5.08 -26.50 -27.08
C SER A 202 4.34 -25.46 -26.22
N LYS A 203 4.40 -24.18 -26.63
CA LYS A 203 3.58 -23.09 -26.07
C LYS A 203 2.16 -22.99 -26.67
N SER A 204 1.79 -23.88 -27.60
CA SER A 204 0.44 -23.92 -28.16
C SER A 204 -0.48 -24.73 -27.26
N GLY A 205 -1.69 -24.23 -27.00
CA GLY A 205 -2.71 -24.98 -26.29
C GLY A 205 -3.10 -26.26 -27.03
N VAL A 206 -3.39 -27.32 -26.29
CA VAL A 206 -3.80 -28.62 -26.82
C VAL A 206 -5.28 -28.80 -26.51
N ILE A 207 -6.11 -29.00 -27.54
CA ILE A 207 -7.53 -29.30 -27.34
C ILE A 207 -7.65 -30.73 -26.81
N THR A 208 -8.30 -30.87 -25.65
CA THR A 208 -8.48 -32.16 -24.98
C THR A 208 -9.91 -32.70 -25.11
N ASP A 209 -10.88 -31.83 -25.35
CA ASP A 209 -12.27 -32.22 -25.58
C ASP A 209 -13.01 -31.18 -26.42
N THR A 210 -13.97 -31.63 -27.25
CA THR A 210 -14.83 -30.78 -28.07
C THR A 210 -16.27 -31.26 -27.94
N LYS A 211 -17.18 -30.36 -27.58
CA LYS A 211 -18.61 -30.66 -27.40
C LYS A 211 -19.46 -29.74 -28.28
N GLU A 212 -20.33 -30.33 -29.09
CA GLU A 212 -21.29 -29.63 -29.93
C GLU A 212 -22.71 -29.75 -29.34
N GLU A 213 -23.37 -28.62 -29.13
CA GLU A 213 -24.74 -28.56 -28.61
C GLU A 213 -25.54 -27.50 -29.38
N GLY A 214 -26.23 -27.93 -30.45
CA GLY A 214 -26.94 -27.03 -31.35
C GLY A 214 -25.97 -26.22 -32.23
N ASP A 215 -26.12 -24.90 -32.26
CA ASP A 215 -25.23 -23.97 -33.00
C ASP A 215 -23.98 -23.57 -32.19
N LEU A 216 -23.72 -24.23 -31.04
CA LEU A 216 -22.67 -23.86 -30.10
C LEU A 216 -21.63 -24.99 -29.98
N VAL A 217 -20.37 -24.65 -30.23
CA VAL A 217 -19.21 -25.55 -30.08
C VAL A 217 -18.39 -25.10 -28.88
N THR A 218 -18.09 -26.02 -27.97
CA THR A 218 -17.28 -25.78 -26.77
C THR A 218 -15.99 -26.59 -26.86
N TYR A 219 -14.84 -25.90 -26.76
CA TYR A 219 -13.51 -26.53 -26.70
C TYR A 219 -12.98 -26.52 -25.28
N THR A 220 -12.49 -27.66 -24.80
CA THR A 220 -11.66 -27.74 -23.60
C THR A 220 -10.21 -27.78 -24.04
N VAL A 221 -9.43 -26.81 -23.59
CA VAL A 221 -8.03 -26.64 -24.01
C VAL A 221 -7.12 -26.73 -22.79
N GLU A 222 -6.10 -27.58 -22.87
CA GLU A 222 -5.05 -27.70 -21.88
C GLU A 222 -3.80 -26.94 -22.37
N VAL A 223 -3.30 -26.03 -21.54
CA VAL A 223 -2.10 -25.24 -21.84
C VAL A 223 -1.15 -25.35 -20.67
N ALA A 224 0.15 -25.47 -20.95
CA ALA A 224 1.16 -25.41 -19.91
C ALA A 224 1.09 -24.04 -19.19
N GLY A 225 0.87 -24.09 -17.87
CA GLY A 225 0.90 -22.94 -16.97
C GLY A 225 1.74 -23.26 -15.73
N TYR A 226 1.81 -22.33 -14.76
CA TYR A 226 2.47 -22.62 -13.48
C TYR A 226 1.66 -23.65 -12.69
N ALA A 227 2.30 -24.76 -12.33
CA ALA A 227 1.72 -25.77 -11.46
C ALA A 227 1.84 -25.37 -9.99
N LYS A 228 0.74 -25.52 -9.24
CA LYS A 228 0.72 -25.39 -7.78
C LYS A 228 1.55 -26.52 -7.16
N GLN A 229 2.63 -26.20 -6.46
CA GLN A 229 3.43 -27.18 -5.75
C GLN A 229 2.73 -27.55 -4.42
N GLU A 230 2.34 -28.82 -4.23
CA GLU A 230 1.74 -29.28 -2.97
C GLU A 230 2.67 -29.03 -1.78
N GLY A 231 2.15 -28.36 -0.74
CA GLY A 231 2.86 -28.13 0.52
C GLY A 231 3.63 -26.80 0.61
N TYR A 232 3.67 -25.99 -0.45
CA TYR A 232 4.06 -24.58 -0.38
C TYR A 232 2.81 -23.72 -0.56
N GLY A 233 2.58 -22.79 0.37
CA GLY A 233 1.51 -21.80 0.23
C GLY A 233 1.78 -20.97 -1.02
N ASP A 234 0.89 -21.06 -2.00
CA ASP A 234 0.90 -20.18 -3.17
C ASP A 234 0.90 -18.72 -2.73
N THR A 235 1.41 -17.83 -3.57
CA THR A 235 1.25 -16.38 -3.33
C THR A 235 -0.21 -16.07 -3.64
N PRO A 236 -1.09 -15.80 -2.66
CA PRO A 236 -2.50 -15.59 -2.95
C PRO A 236 -2.64 -14.45 -3.96
N ASN A 237 -3.44 -14.65 -5.02
CA ASN A 237 -3.77 -13.68 -6.08
C ASN A 237 -2.77 -13.51 -7.24
N LEU A 238 -1.62 -14.21 -7.29
CA LEU A 238 -0.76 -14.19 -8.48
C LEU A 238 -1.22 -15.24 -9.50
N GLY A 239 -2.18 -14.86 -10.35
CA GLY A 239 -2.74 -15.72 -11.40
C GLY A 239 -4.26 -15.67 -11.48
N SER A 240 -4.96 -15.41 -10.37
CA SER A 240 -6.43 -15.28 -10.31
C SER A 240 -6.97 -14.06 -11.04
N LYS A 241 -6.11 -13.12 -11.47
CA LYS A 241 -6.51 -11.98 -12.30
C LYS A 241 -7.07 -12.40 -13.66
N ILE A 242 -6.73 -13.59 -14.15
CA ILE A 242 -7.34 -14.15 -15.37
C ILE A 242 -8.81 -14.55 -15.16
N GLU A 243 -9.27 -14.65 -13.91
CA GLU A 243 -10.67 -14.92 -13.57
C GLU A 243 -11.47 -13.61 -13.41
N HIS A 244 -10.82 -12.45 -13.55
CA HIS A 244 -11.48 -11.15 -13.42
C HIS A 244 -12.39 -10.87 -14.62
N PRO A 245 -13.63 -10.36 -14.41
CA PRO A 245 -14.58 -10.08 -15.50
C PRO A 245 -14.01 -9.20 -16.60
N ASP A 246 -13.22 -8.17 -16.26
CA ASP A 246 -12.62 -7.26 -17.25
C ASP A 246 -11.61 -7.95 -18.17
N PHE A 247 -10.88 -8.95 -17.66
CA PHE A 247 -9.99 -9.76 -18.48
C PHE A 247 -10.79 -10.71 -19.36
N LEU A 248 -11.87 -11.30 -18.85
CA LEU A 248 -12.72 -12.21 -19.63
C LEU A 248 -13.50 -11.49 -20.73
N ALA A 249 -13.90 -10.24 -20.49
CA ALA A 249 -14.64 -9.40 -21.43
C ALA A 249 -13.88 -9.12 -22.73
N GLN A 250 -12.54 -9.13 -22.72
CA GLN A 250 -11.75 -8.93 -23.95
C GLN A 250 -11.92 -10.07 -24.96
N PHE A 251 -12.36 -11.24 -24.49
CA PHE A 251 -12.59 -12.42 -25.33
C PHE A 251 -14.05 -12.54 -25.79
N GLU A 252 -14.96 -11.77 -25.20
CA GLU A 252 -16.36 -11.79 -25.58
C GLU A 252 -16.56 -11.14 -26.95
N GLY A 253 -17.10 -11.90 -27.90
CA GLY A 253 -17.41 -11.41 -29.25
C GLY A 253 -16.23 -11.36 -30.22
N MET A 254 -15.06 -11.91 -29.84
CA MET A 254 -13.97 -12.10 -30.80
C MET A 254 -14.38 -13.02 -31.94
N SER A 255 -14.04 -12.62 -33.16
CA SER A 255 -14.34 -13.37 -34.37
C SER A 255 -13.17 -14.30 -34.73
N TYR A 256 -13.45 -15.58 -34.94
CA TYR A 256 -12.47 -16.55 -35.45
C TYR A 256 -11.95 -16.22 -36.87
N ALA A 257 -12.62 -15.30 -37.58
CA ALA A 257 -12.24 -14.84 -38.91
C ALA A 257 -11.24 -13.67 -38.89
N ASP A 258 -10.95 -13.09 -37.71
CA ASP A 258 -9.99 -12.00 -37.57
C ASP A 258 -8.61 -12.56 -37.18
N GLU A 259 -7.67 -12.58 -38.14
CA GLU A 259 -6.30 -13.08 -37.92
C GLU A 259 -5.43 -12.11 -37.10
N ALA A 260 -5.94 -10.91 -36.79
CA ALA A 260 -5.26 -9.89 -35.98
C ALA A 260 -5.84 -9.78 -34.56
N ALA A 261 -6.65 -10.75 -34.13
CA ALA A 261 -7.17 -10.80 -32.77
C ALA A 261 -6.03 -10.95 -31.75
N GLU A 262 -5.70 -9.85 -31.07
CA GLU A 262 -4.73 -9.78 -29.99
C GLU A 262 -5.45 -9.47 -28.68
N ALA A 263 -5.02 -10.11 -27.60
CA ALA A 263 -5.54 -9.92 -26.26
C ALA A 263 -4.38 -9.53 -25.34
N ASP A 264 -4.61 -8.54 -24.48
CA ASP A 264 -3.58 -7.97 -23.64
C ASP A 264 -3.29 -8.87 -22.44
N ALA A 265 -2.00 -9.15 -22.23
CA ALA A 265 -1.54 -9.82 -21.03
C ALA A 265 -1.71 -8.91 -19.80
N ILE A 266 -2.13 -9.48 -18.66
CA ILE A 266 -2.26 -8.69 -17.43
C ILE A 266 -0.87 -8.57 -16.77
N SER A 267 -0.48 -7.34 -16.45
CA SER A 267 0.72 -7.09 -15.64
C SER A 267 0.64 -7.81 -14.29
N ALA A 268 1.75 -8.43 -13.87
CA ALA A 268 1.86 -9.33 -12.72
C ALA A 268 1.12 -10.69 -12.82
N ALA A 269 0.54 -11.04 -13.98
CA ALA A 269 0.02 -12.39 -14.26
C ALA A 269 0.44 -12.89 -15.66
N THR A 270 1.58 -12.41 -16.17
CA THR A 270 2.01 -12.56 -17.57
C THR A 270 1.96 -13.99 -18.09
N VAL A 271 2.46 -14.96 -17.33
CA VAL A 271 2.49 -16.36 -17.78
C VAL A 271 1.08 -16.97 -17.78
N SER A 272 0.26 -16.68 -16.78
CA SER A 272 -1.12 -17.18 -16.72
C SER A 272 -2.01 -16.53 -17.77
N SER A 273 -1.86 -15.23 -18.02
CA SER A 273 -2.58 -14.53 -19.09
C SER A 273 -2.12 -15.00 -20.48
N GLU A 274 -0.82 -15.21 -20.70
CA GLU A 274 -0.31 -15.79 -21.95
C GLU A 274 -0.88 -17.21 -22.17
N SER A 275 -0.99 -18.03 -21.12
CA SER A 275 -1.60 -19.36 -21.23
C SER A 275 -3.07 -19.30 -21.68
N VAL A 276 -3.86 -18.36 -21.15
CA VAL A 276 -5.27 -18.19 -21.57
C VAL A 276 -5.37 -17.69 -23.01
N VAL A 277 -4.54 -16.72 -23.40
CA VAL A 277 -4.48 -16.22 -24.78
C VAL A 277 -4.12 -17.36 -25.75
N ASN A 278 -3.11 -18.17 -25.42
CA ASN A 278 -2.72 -19.33 -26.24
C ASN A 278 -3.81 -20.41 -26.30
N ALA A 279 -4.61 -20.58 -25.24
CA ALA A 279 -5.74 -21.51 -25.24
C ALA A 279 -6.81 -21.09 -26.25
N ILE A 280 -7.12 -19.79 -26.27
CA ILE A 280 -8.14 -19.21 -27.14
C ILE A 280 -7.68 -19.21 -28.59
N LEU A 281 -6.41 -18.89 -28.85
CA LEU A 281 -5.83 -19.00 -30.19
C LEU A 281 -5.87 -20.43 -30.73
N ALA A 282 -5.61 -21.44 -29.89
CA ALA A 282 -5.72 -22.84 -30.29
C ALA A 282 -7.16 -23.23 -30.66
N ALA A 283 -8.16 -22.77 -29.89
CA ALA A 283 -9.57 -22.99 -30.21
C ALA A 283 -10.02 -22.24 -31.48
N ILE A 284 -9.49 -21.03 -31.72
CA ILE A 284 -9.73 -20.28 -32.96
C ILE A 284 -9.13 -21.01 -34.16
N GLU A 285 -7.91 -21.54 -34.05
CA GLU A 285 -7.24 -22.27 -35.13
C GLU A 285 -7.99 -23.56 -35.51
N GLU A 286 -8.52 -24.30 -34.53
CA GLU A 286 -9.31 -25.53 -34.78
C GLU A 286 -10.71 -25.24 -35.34
N SER A 287 -11.26 -24.05 -35.09
CA SER A 287 -12.60 -23.67 -35.57
C SER A 287 -12.61 -23.06 -36.98
N LYS A 288 -11.45 -22.89 -37.63
CA LYS A 288 -11.31 -22.50 -39.04
C LYS A 288 -11.61 -23.66 -40.00
#